data_AF-X1K6E3-F1
#
_entry.id   AF-X1K6E3-F1
#
_cell.length_a   1.000
_cell.length_b   1.000
_cell.length_c   1.000
_cell.angle_alpha   90.00
_cell.angle_beta   90.00
_cell.angle_gamma   90.00
#
_symmetry.space_group_name_H-M   'P 1'
#
loop_
_entity.id
_entity.type
_entity.pdbx_description
1 polymer ?
#
loop_
_entity_poly.entity_id
_entity_poly.type
_entity_poly.pdbx_seq_one_letter_code
_entity_poly.pdbx_strand_id
1 'polypeptide(L)'
;PCIDARDEGYNTEWSTELSLEQAYDEYVKAWILLYFIESIFNMRLTTKQSFIFNMSVGYDLEGIKTPGIDSFINNLADASEHSVFKYHLEELNSFIREGSFQEAMRIKGKVEGLGNISSAVSPHIARSVTLSTMHGCPPEEIEAISRYLMEEKRLHTFVKLNPTLLGYKQVRKILDTLGFNYITLKESTFTNDLQWDDAIGMLKRLSKLATDCGRNFGVKLSNTLGTVNTLGILPGEEMYLSGRILFPITTTLAFRLSREFEGALP
;
A
#
# COMPACT_ATOMS: atom_id res chain seq x y z
N PRO A 1 -4.49 -22.49 1.66
CA PRO A 1 -4.48 -21.08 2.10
C PRO A 1 -3.35 -20.34 1.39
N CYS A 2 -3.48 -19.04 1.11
CA CYS A 2 -2.39 -18.21 0.58
C CYS A 2 -1.74 -17.31 1.65
N ILE A 3 -2.33 -17.25 2.85
CA ILE A 3 -1.82 -16.54 4.03
C ILE A 3 -1.92 -17.48 5.24
N ASP A 4 -0.86 -17.51 6.05
CA ASP A 4 -0.82 -18.09 7.40
C ASP A 4 -0.54 -16.95 8.40
N ALA A 5 -1.61 -16.40 8.97
CA ALA A 5 -1.58 -15.20 9.81
C ALA A 5 -1.29 -15.52 11.28
N ARG A 6 -0.07 -15.98 11.57
CA ARG A 6 0.44 -16.17 12.93
C ARG A 6 1.12 -14.90 13.43
N ASP A 7 1.82 -15.01 14.55
CA ASP A 7 2.66 -13.93 15.06
C ASP A 7 3.78 -13.56 14.07
N GLU A 8 4.48 -14.55 13.50
CA GLU A 8 5.12 -14.44 12.20
C GLU A 8 4.10 -14.76 11.10
N GLY A 9 3.68 -13.74 10.35
CA GLY A 9 2.75 -13.92 9.24
C GLY A 9 3.50 -14.36 7.99
N TYR A 10 2.98 -15.36 7.30
CA TYR A 10 3.52 -15.83 6.02
C TYR A 10 2.47 -15.72 4.92
N ASN A 11 2.89 -15.35 3.71
CA ASN A 11 2.05 -15.44 2.53
C ASN A 11 2.79 -16.07 1.34
N THR A 12 2.04 -16.52 0.34
CA THR A 12 2.55 -16.80 -1.00
C THR A 12 2.25 -15.62 -1.93
N GLU A 13 2.73 -15.64 -3.17
CA GLU A 13 2.71 -14.48 -4.09
C GLU A 13 1.32 -13.92 -4.43
N TRP A 14 0.24 -14.65 -4.12
CA TRP A 14 -1.12 -14.29 -4.52
C TRP A 14 -2.01 -14.13 -3.28
N SER A 15 -2.55 -12.94 -3.04
CA SER A 15 -3.29 -12.67 -1.80
C SER A 15 -4.65 -11.97 -1.97
N THR A 16 -5.21 -11.92 -3.19
CA THR A 16 -6.57 -11.39 -3.38
C THR A 16 -7.54 -12.49 -3.77
N GLU A 17 -8.63 -12.59 -3.01
CA GLU A 17 -9.79 -13.43 -3.32
C GLU A 17 -10.85 -12.65 -4.12
N LEU A 18 -10.71 -11.33 -4.22
CA LEU A 18 -11.63 -10.44 -4.92
C LEU A 18 -11.17 -10.19 -6.36
N SER A 19 -12.14 -10.15 -7.28
CA SER A 19 -11.95 -9.56 -8.62
C SER A 19 -11.68 -8.05 -8.49
N LEU A 20 -11.22 -7.41 -9.58
CA LEU A 20 -10.97 -5.96 -9.59
C LEU A 20 -12.25 -5.17 -9.31
N GLU A 21 -13.38 -5.60 -9.85
CA GLU A 21 -14.69 -4.97 -9.64
C GLU A 21 -15.15 -5.09 -8.18
N GLN A 22 -14.98 -6.28 -7.58
CA GLN A 22 -15.30 -6.51 -6.18
C GLN A 22 -14.38 -5.69 -5.26
N ALA A 23 -13.08 -5.66 -5.54
CA ALA A 23 -12.15 -4.84 -4.78
C ALA A 23 -12.49 -3.34 -4.88
N TYR A 24 -12.83 -2.86 -6.07
CA TYR A 24 -13.24 -1.47 -6.29
C TYR A 24 -14.48 -1.10 -5.47
N ASP A 25 -15.50 -1.97 -5.48
CA ASP A 25 -16.72 -1.82 -4.72
C ASP A 25 -16.43 -1.67 -3.21
N GLU A 26 -15.54 -2.49 -2.66
CA GLU A 26 -15.12 -2.40 -1.26
C GLU A 26 -14.32 -1.11 -0.96
N TYR A 27 -13.45 -0.65 -1.87
CA TYR A 27 -12.76 0.64 -1.71
C TYR A 27 -13.76 1.81 -1.67
N VAL A 28 -14.76 1.82 -2.55
CA VAL A 28 -15.80 2.84 -2.59
C VAL A 28 -16.61 2.87 -1.29
N LYS A 29 -17.08 1.70 -0.83
CA LYS A 29 -17.81 1.58 0.44
C LYS A 29 -16.97 2.09 1.60
N ALA A 30 -15.74 1.62 1.74
CA ALA A 30 -14.85 2.03 2.82
C ALA A 30 -14.60 3.55 2.81
N TRP A 31 -14.36 4.14 1.64
CA TRP A 31 -14.18 5.58 1.50
C TRP A 31 -15.40 6.36 2.00
N ILE A 32 -16.59 6.03 1.50
CA ILE A 32 -17.86 6.68 1.87
C ILE A 32 -18.15 6.50 3.37
N LEU A 33 -17.97 5.29 3.91
CA LEU A 33 -18.20 4.99 5.32
C LEU A 33 -17.25 5.77 6.24
N LEU A 34 -16.00 5.98 5.85
CA LEU A 34 -15.07 6.79 6.64
C LEU A 34 -15.48 8.28 6.67
N TYR A 35 -16.00 8.84 5.57
CA TYR A 35 -16.62 10.18 5.59
C TYR A 35 -17.80 10.23 6.57
N PHE A 36 -18.64 9.19 6.56
CA PHE A 36 -19.78 9.06 7.46
C PHE A 36 -19.40 9.00 8.93
N ILE A 37 -18.46 8.12 9.28
CA ILE A 37 -17.91 8.00 10.64
C ILE A 37 -17.33 9.33 11.09
N GLU A 38 -16.49 9.95 10.25
CA GLU A 38 -15.85 11.22 10.57
C GLU A 38 -16.88 12.34 10.86
N SER A 39 -17.98 12.36 10.11
CA SER A 39 -19.07 13.33 10.27
C SER A 39 -19.86 13.08 11.55
N ILE A 40 -20.17 11.82 11.87
CA ILE A 40 -20.92 11.46 13.08
C ILE A 40 -20.16 11.79 14.35
N PHE A 41 -18.87 11.48 14.39
CA PHE A 41 -18.05 11.69 15.57
C PHE A 41 -17.44 13.10 15.62
N ASN A 42 -17.79 13.97 14.68
CA ASN A 42 -17.26 15.32 14.54
C ASN A 42 -15.72 15.35 14.62
N MET A 43 -15.08 14.41 13.91
CA MET A 43 -13.63 14.20 13.94
C MET A 43 -12.87 15.12 12.98
N ARG A 44 -13.59 15.95 12.21
CA ARG A 44 -12.98 16.91 11.28
C ARG A 44 -12.33 18.06 12.03
N LEU A 45 -11.00 18.02 12.07
CA LEU A 45 -10.20 19.15 12.53
C LEU A 45 -9.96 20.20 11.43
N THR A 46 -10.15 19.83 10.16
CA THR A 46 -9.93 20.71 9.01
C THR A 46 -11.03 20.54 7.97
N THR A 47 -10.99 21.35 6.91
CA THR A 47 -11.89 21.22 5.74
C THR A 47 -11.61 19.98 4.89
N LYS A 48 -10.45 19.32 5.09
CA LYS A 48 -10.09 18.05 4.45
C LYS A 48 -10.44 16.89 5.38
N GLN A 49 -10.69 15.74 4.77
CA GLN A 49 -10.85 14.48 5.50
C GLN A 49 -9.57 14.12 6.28
N SER A 50 -9.73 13.46 7.41
CA SER A 50 -8.66 13.04 8.35
C SER A 50 -7.92 11.77 7.94
N PHE A 51 -8.30 11.15 6.82
CA PHE A 51 -7.74 9.90 6.33
C PHE A 51 -7.33 10.01 4.86
N ILE A 52 -6.46 9.10 4.44
CA ILE A 52 -6.02 9.00 3.04
C ILE A 52 -6.11 7.55 2.60
N PHE A 53 -6.43 7.34 1.32
CA PHE A 53 -6.20 6.06 0.66
C PHE A 53 -4.92 6.14 -0.15
N ASN A 54 -4.15 5.06 -0.08
CA ASN A 54 -2.94 4.86 -0.84
C ASN A 54 -3.07 3.51 -1.54
N MET A 55 -3.23 3.54 -2.86
CA MET A 55 -3.36 2.33 -3.67
C MET A 55 -2.12 1.47 -3.53
N SER A 56 -2.25 0.16 -3.65
CA SER A 56 -1.10 -0.75 -3.75
C SER A 56 -1.17 -1.46 -5.09
N VAL A 57 -0.10 -1.37 -5.89
CA VAL A 57 0.04 -2.08 -7.17
C VAL A 57 1.29 -2.95 -7.13
N GLY A 58 1.20 -4.16 -7.67
CA GLY A 58 2.28 -5.15 -7.63
C GLY A 58 2.34 -5.95 -8.92
N TYR A 59 2.30 -5.26 -10.05
CA TYR A 59 2.42 -5.82 -11.40
C TYR A 59 3.64 -5.20 -12.09
N ASP A 60 4.13 -5.85 -13.14
CA ASP A 60 5.04 -5.22 -14.08
C ASP A 60 4.34 -4.10 -14.86
N LEU A 61 5.10 -3.29 -15.61
CA LEU A 61 4.57 -2.13 -16.33
C LEU A 61 3.51 -2.54 -17.36
N GLU A 62 3.74 -3.66 -18.05
CA GLU A 62 2.78 -4.19 -19.03
C GLU A 62 1.47 -4.62 -18.34
N GLY A 63 1.56 -5.29 -17.19
CA GLY A 63 0.44 -5.65 -16.34
C GLY A 63 -0.34 -4.43 -15.84
N ILE A 64 0.35 -3.36 -15.41
CA ILE A 64 -0.27 -2.09 -14.99
C ILE A 64 -1.05 -1.44 -16.13
N LYS A 65 -0.55 -1.54 -17.37
CA LYS A 65 -1.19 -0.98 -18.55
C LYS A 65 -2.35 -1.82 -19.09
N THR A 66 -2.59 -3.02 -18.55
CA THR A 66 -3.75 -3.82 -18.97
C THR A 66 -5.05 -3.05 -18.71
N PRO A 67 -6.07 -3.16 -19.58
CA PRO A 67 -7.30 -2.38 -19.45
C PRO A 67 -7.98 -2.50 -18.07
N GLY A 68 -7.89 -3.68 -17.45
CA GLY A 68 -8.46 -3.92 -16.12
C GLY A 68 -7.74 -3.11 -15.02
N ILE A 69 -6.41 -3.22 -14.93
CA ILE A 69 -5.62 -2.50 -13.92
C ILE A 69 -5.60 -1.00 -14.19
N ASP A 70 -5.50 -0.60 -15.45
CA ASP A 70 -5.55 0.80 -15.86
C ASP A 70 -6.86 1.47 -15.43
N SER A 71 -8.00 0.83 -15.75
CA SER A 71 -9.34 1.28 -15.34
C SER A 71 -9.46 1.33 -13.82
N PHE A 72 -8.98 0.30 -13.12
CA PHE A 72 -9.01 0.25 -11.66
C PHE A 72 -8.26 1.44 -11.02
N ILE A 73 -7.04 1.73 -11.49
CA ILE A 73 -6.25 2.87 -11.01
C ILE A 73 -6.95 4.20 -11.32
N ASN A 74 -7.46 4.38 -12.54
CA ASN A 74 -8.13 5.62 -12.94
C ASN A 74 -9.41 5.85 -12.14
N ASN A 75 -10.24 4.82 -11.94
CA ASN A 75 -11.51 4.92 -11.21
C ASN A 75 -11.30 5.18 -9.71
N LEU A 76 -10.18 4.76 -9.13
CA LEU A 76 -9.80 5.12 -7.76
C LEU A 76 -9.17 6.52 -7.68
N ALA A 77 -8.47 6.96 -8.73
CA ALA A 77 -7.96 8.32 -8.81
C ALA A 77 -9.09 9.35 -8.90
N ASP A 78 -10.13 9.04 -9.68
CA ASP A 78 -11.36 9.82 -9.81
C ASP A 78 -12.58 8.92 -10.09
N ALA A 79 -13.47 8.83 -9.11
CA ALA A 79 -14.69 8.06 -9.17
C ALA A 79 -15.92 8.88 -9.59
N SER A 80 -15.75 10.15 -10.00
CA SER A 80 -16.88 11.09 -10.19
C SER A 80 -17.94 10.57 -11.16
N GLU A 81 -17.51 9.86 -12.21
CA GLU A 81 -18.40 9.29 -13.22
C GLU A 81 -18.76 7.82 -13.02
N HIS A 82 -18.20 7.17 -11.99
CA HIS A 82 -18.39 5.74 -11.79
C HIS A 82 -19.76 5.42 -11.17
N SER A 83 -20.50 4.49 -11.79
CA SER A 83 -21.86 4.14 -11.37
C SER A 83 -21.93 3.60 -9.94
N VAL A 84 -20.99 2.72 -9.57
CA VAL A 84 -20.87 2.16 -8.20
C VAL A 84 -20.66 3.25 -7.14
N PHE A 85 -19.87 4.28 -7.44
CA PHE A 85 -19.67 5.41 -6.52
C PHE A 85 -20.95 6.22 -6.33
N LYS A 86 -21.64 6.56 -7.43
CA LYS A 86 -22.93 7.27 -7.38
C LYS A 86 -24.01 6.45 -6.65
N TYR A 87 -24.02 5.13 -6.86
CA TYR A 87 -24.94 4.20 -6.21
C TYR A 87 -24.75 4.20 -4.69
N HIS A 88 -23.52 3.98 -4.19
CA HIS A 88 -23.24 3.95 -2.75
C HIS A 88 -23.46 5.29 -2.06
N LEU A 89 -23.26 6.41 -2.76
CA LEU A 89 -23.62 7.73 -2.23
C LEU A 89 -25.14 7.86 -2.03
N GLU A 90 -25.96 7.32 -2.93
CA GLU A 90 -27.41 7.35 -2.78
C GLU A 90 -27.92 6.36 -1.73
N GLU A 91 -27.26 5.21 -1.57
CA GLU A 91 -27.51 4.32 -0.44
C GLU A 91 -27.23 5.01 0.89
N LEU A 92 -26.10 5.72 1.01
CA LEU A 92 -25.78 6.49 2.21
C LEU A 92 -26.84 7.58 2.47
N ASN A 93 -27.27 8.30 1.44
CA ASN A 93 -28.32 9.31 1.58
C ASN A 93 -29.63 8.70 2.10
N SER A 94 -30.02 7.54 1.57
CA SER A 94 -31.23 6.82 1.99
C SER A 94 -31.13 6.37 3.44
N PHE A 95 -30.01 5.75 3.82
CA PHE A 95 -29.73 5.32 5.18
C PHE A 95 -29.78 6.48 6.20
N ILE A 96 -29.26 7.65 5.84
CA ILE A 96 -29.30 8.85 6.70
C ILE A 96 -30.74 9.37 6.83
N ARG A 97 -31.52 9.40 5.75
CA ARG A 97 -32.93 9.84 5.77
C ARG A 97 -33.82 8.95 6.63
N GLU A 98 -33.57 7.64 6.63
CA GLU A 98 -34.29 6.68 7.45
C GLU A 98 -34.02 6.87 8.96
N GLY A 99 -32.84 7.38 9.33
CA GLY A 99 -32.51 7.75 10.71
C GLY A 99 -32.24 6.57 11.66
N SER A 100 -32.32 5.33 11.17
CA SER A 100 -32.10 4.10 11.95
C SER A 100 -30.73 4.03 12.64
N PHE A 101 -29.72 4.69 12.06
CA PHE A 101 -28.36 4.74 12.61
C PHE A 101 -28.28 5.46 13.97
N GLN A 102 -29.15 6.43 14.25
CA GLN A 102 -29.11 7.17 15.51
C GLN A 102 -29.43 6.27 16.70
N GLU A 103 -30.43 5.39 16.53
CA GLU A 103 -30.82 4.40 17.51
C GLU A 103 -29.75 3.31 17.63
N ALA A 104 -29.32 2.75 16.50
CA ALA A 104 -28.32 1.69 16.45
C ALA A 104 -26.99 2.11 17.11
N MET A 105 -26.56 3.35 16.90
CA MET A 105 -25.31 3.87 17.44
C MET A 105 -25.47 4.68 18.74
N ARG A 106 -26.69 4.73 19.30
CA ARG A 106 -27.02 5.44 20.56
C ARG A 106 -26.59 6.91 20.56
N ILE A 107 -26.67 7.58 19.41
CA ILE A 107 -26.33 8.99 19.28
C ILE A 107 -27.49 9.82 19.79
N LYS A 108 -27.23 10.69 20.77
CA LYS A 108 -28.23 11.62 21.31
C LYS A 108 -28.12 12.97 20.60
N GLY A 109 -29.24 13.45 20.05
CA GLY A 109 -29.32 14.75 19.39
C GLY A 109 -29.14 14.70 17.88
N LYS A 110 -29.33 15.84 17.21
CA LYS A 110 -29.07 15.96 15.76
C LYS A 110 -27.56 15.98 15.54
N VAL A 111 -27.09 15.15 14.62
CA VAL A 111 -25.73 15.27 14.09
C VAL A 111 -25.76 16.35 13.00
N GLU A 112 -25.08 17.47 13.25
CA GLU A 112 -24.96 18.55 12.28
C GLU A 112 -24.16 18.10 11.05
N GLY A 113 -24.53 18.57 9.86
CA GLY A 113 -23.79 18.32 8.62
C GLY A 113 -24.11 17.00 7.89
N LEU A 114 -24.84 16.05 8.49
CA LEU A 114 -25.16 14.76 7.86
C LEU A 114 -26.01 14.86 6.59
N GLY A 115 -26.93 15.84 6.52
CA GLY A 115 -27.82 15.99 5.37
C GLY A 115 -27.12 16.28 4.05
N ASN A 116 -25.88 16.78 4.09
CA ASN A 116 -25.08 17.13 2.91
C ASN A 116 -23.84 16.26 2.76
N ILE A 117 -23.76 15.13 3.47
CA ILE A 117 -22.52 14.34 3.51
C ILE A 117 -22.12 13.81 2.14
N SER A 118 -23.08 13.39 1.31
CA SER A 118 -22.82 12.90 -0.03
C SER A 118 -22.15 13.95 -0.92
N SER A 119 -22.49 15.23 -0.74
CA SER A 119 -21.81 16.35 -1.40
C SER A 119 -20.41 16.62 -0.83
N ALA A 120 -20.14 16.19 0.41
CA ALA A 120 -18.85 16.35 1.05
C ALA A 120 -17.87 15.20 0.73
N VAL A 121 -18.36 14.04 0.30
CA VAL A 121 -17.50 12.92 -0.12
C VAL A 121 -16.76 13.30 -1.40
N SER A 122 -15.44 13.39 -1.33
CA SER A 122 -14.61 13.62 -2.51
C SER A 122 -14.69 12.41 -3.47
N PRO A 123 -14.88 12.62 -4.79
CA PRO A 123 -14.80 11.54 -5.77
C PRO A 123 -13.35 11.06 -6.00
N HIS A 124 -12.35 11.84 -5.58
CA HIS A 124 -10.95 11.45 -5.66
C HIS A 124 -10.59 10.55 -4.48
N ILE A 125 -10.76 9.23 -4.64
CA ILE A 125 -10.59 8.26 -3.56
C ILE A 125 -9.11 8.14 -3.18
N ALA A 126 -8.22 7.97 -4.15
CA ALA A 126 -6.79 7.82 -3.92
C ALA A 126 -5.94 8.71 -4.81
N ARG A 127 -5.10 9.55 -4.19
CA ARG A 127 -4.13 10.42 -4.90
C ARG A 127 -2.70 9.90 -4.86
N SER A 128 -2.51 8.75 -4.23
CA SER A 128 -1.20 8.15 -4.03
C SER A 128 -1.24 6.66 -4.24
N VAL A 129 -0.10 6.11 -4.65
CA VAL A 129 0.08 4.70 -4.95
C VAL A 129 1.41 4.22 -4.36
N THR A 130 1.43 2.99 -3.87
CA THR A 130 2.63 2.27 -3.50
C THR A 130 2.86 1.15 -4.50
N LEU A 131 4.01 1.18 -5.15
CA LEU A 131 4.55 0.06 -5.88
C LEU A 131 5.12 -0.96 -4.89
N SER A 132 4.50 -2.13 -4.83
CA SER A 132 5.03 -3.28 -4.11
C SER A 132 5.94 -4.04 -5.06
N THR A 133 7.24 -3.88 -4.91
CA THR A 133 8.22 -4.53 -5.79
C THR A 133 8.19 -6.03 -5.56
N MET A 134 7.98 -6.80 -6.62
CA MET A 134 8.13 -8.25 -6.58
C MET A 134 9.60 -8.61 -6.31
N HIS A 135 9.85 -9.74 -5.66
CA HIS A 135 11.21 -10.26 -5.54
C HIS A 135 11.78 -10.53 -6.94
N GLY A 136 13.05 -10.19 -7.15
CA GLY A 136 13.71 -10.27 -8.44
C GLY A 136 13.30 -9.22 -9.48
N CYS A 137 12.45 -8.23 -9.12
CA CYS A 137 12.07 -7.16 -10.05
C CYS A 137 13.29 -6.29 -10.40
N PRO A 138 13.63 -6.12 -11.69
CA PRO A 138 14.79 -5.34 -12.09
C PRO A 138 14.68 -3.85 -11.70
N PRO A 139 15.78 -3.17 -11.35
CA PRO A 139 15.77 -1.75 -10.97
C PRO A 139 15.13 -0.85 -12.06
N GLU A 140 15.41 -1.13 -13.33
CA GLU A 140 14.87 -0.40 -14.47
C GLU A 140 13.36 -0.53 -14.60
N GLU A 141 12.80 -1.69 -14.24
CA GLU A 141 11.36 -1.94 -14.26
C GLU A 141 10.67 -1.16 -13.13
N ILE A 142 11.25 -1.17 -11.93
CA ILE A 142 10.77 -0.38 -10.78
C ILE A 142 10.76 1.12 -11.13
N GLU A 143 11.83 1.60 -11.76
CA GLU A 143 11.94 3.00 -12.20
C GLU A 143 10.93 3.35 -13.30
N ALA A 144 10.75 2.47 -14.30
CA ALA A 144 9.80 2.66 -15.39
C ALA A 144 8.35 2.72 -14.90
N ILE A 145 7.96 1.81 -14.00
CA ILE A 145 6.64 1.82 -13.37
C ILE A 145 6.45 3.10 -12.55
N SER A 146 7.42 3.45 -11.70
CA SER A 146 7.33 4.63 -10.84
C SER A 146 7.19 5.91 -11.66
N ARG A 147 7.91 6.00 -12.77
CA ARG A 147 7.80 7.09 -13.75
C ARG A 147 6.40 7.16 -14.36
N TYR A 148 5.89 6.05 -14.87
CA TYR A 148 4.55 5.96 -15.45
C TYR A 148 3.46 6.41 -14.45
N LEU A 149 3.54 5.96 -13.19
CA LEU A 149 2.58 6.33 -12.16
C LEU A 149 2.62 7.85 -11.82
N MET A 150 3.79 8.49 -11.88
CA MET A 150 3.92 9.92 -11.59
C MET A 150 3.62 10.82 -12.80
N GLU A 151 4.14 10.48 -13.99
CA GLU A 151 4.00 11.31 -15.19
C GLU A 151 2.64 11.12 -15.86
N GLU A 152 2.24 9.87 -16.10
CA GLU A 152 1.01 9.54 -16.83
C GLU A 152 -0.20 9.49 -15.90
N LYS A 153 -0.10 8.78 -14.78
CA LYS A 153 -1.21 8.66 -13.81
C LYS A 153 -1.32 9.84 -12.85
N ARG A 154 -0.32 10.72 -12.80
CA ARG A 154 -0.30 11.91 -11.92
C ARG A 154 -0.48 11.58 -10.44
N LEU A 155 -0.03 10.41 -9.99
CA LEU A 155 -0.13 9.97 -8.60
C LEU A 155 1.14 10.31 -7.81
N HIS A 156 1.00 10.55 -6.51
CA HIS A 156 2.15 10.51 -5.59
C HIS A 156 2.58 9.05 -5.43
N THR A 157 3.85 8.74 -5.64
CA THR A 157 4.31 7.35 -5.77
C THR A 157 5.28 6.97 -4.67
N PHE A 158 5.04 5.83 -4.04
CA PHE A 158 5.93 5.26 -3.05
C PHE A 158 6.46 3.92 -3.54
N VAL A 159 7.75 3.65 -3.33
CA VAL A 159 8.33 2.33 -3.62
C VAL A 159 8.54 1.59 -2.31
N LYS A 160 7.94 0.39 -2.17
CA LYS A 160 8.30 -0.53 -1.09
C LYS A 160 9.64 -1.17 -1.43
N LEU A 161 10.59 -1.14 -0.50
CA LEU A 161 11.87 -1.83 -0.67
C LEU A 161 11.89 -3.10 0.17
N ASN A 162 12.48 -4.16 -0.37
CA ASN A 162 12.60 -5.44 0.30
C ASN A 162 13.67 -5.37 1.40
N PRO A 163 13.53 -6.17 2.49
CA PRO A 163 14.54 -6.24 3.55
C PRO A 163 15.90 -6.78 3.04
N THR A 164 15.88 -7.46 1.90
CA THR A 164 17.06 -8.00 1.20
C THR A 164 18.08 -6.92 0.84
N LEU A 165 17.65 -5.66 0.68
CA LEU A 165 18.52 -4.52 0.43
C LEU A 165 19.60 -4.31 1.53
N LEU A 166 19.34 -4.79 2.75
CA LEU A 166 20.32 -4.76 3.84
C LEU A 166 21.48 -5.75 3.62
N GLY A 167 21.30 -6.76 2.76
CA GLY A 167 22.27 -7.79 2.42
C GLY A 167 22.19 -9.04 3.29
N TYR A 168 22.45 -10.20 2.68
CA TYR A 168 22.29 -11.52 3.29
C TYR A 168 23.00 -11.65 4.65
N LYS A 169 24.30 -11.32 4.68
CA LYS A 169 25.14 -11.47 5.89
C LYS A 169 24.60 -10.66 7.07
N GLN A 170 24.13 -9.44 6.82
CA GLN A 170 23.65 -8.56 7.87
C GLN A 170 22.26 -9.01 8.36
N VAL A 171 21.36 -9.40 7.46
CA VAL A 171 20.05 -9.94 7.83
C VAL A 171 20.22 -11.23 8.64
N ARG A 172 21.03 -12.19 8.15
CA ARG A 172 21.31 -13.44 8.85
C ARG A 172 21.89 -13.20 10.25
N LYS A 173 22.86 -12.30 10.38
CA LYS A 173 23.44 -11.90 11.67
C LYS A 173 22.39 -11.36 12.65
N ILE A 174 21.48 -10.49 12.18
CA ILE A 174 20.39 -9.94 13.01
C ILE A 174 19.49 -11.06 13.52
N LEU A 175 19.07 -11.94 12.62
CA LEU A 175 18.20 -13.07 12.97
C LEU A 175 18.87 -14.00 14.00
N ASP A 176 20.14 -14.37 13.78
CA ASP A 176 20.87 -15.27 14.68
C ASP A 176 21.08 -14.66 16.07
N THR A 177 21.38 -13.35 16.12
CA THR A 177 21.59 -12.62 17.38
C THR A 177 20.31 -12.58 18.23
N LEU A 178 19.15 -12.53 17.58
CA LEU A 178 17.84 -12.44 18.23
C LEU A 178 17.17 -13.81 18.44
N GLY A 179 17.84 -14.91 18.08
CA GLY A 179 17.33 -16.27 18.26
C GLY A 179 16.36 -16.75 17.18
N PHE A 180 16.26 -16.06 16.03
CA PHE A 180 15.45 -16.44 14.88
C PHE A 180 16.17 -17.45 13.96
N ASN A 181 16.79 -18.46 14.57
CA ASN A 181 17.65 -19.43 13.89
C ASN A 181 16.85 -20.45 13.07
N TYR A 182 15.55 -20.56 13.34
CA TYR A 182 14.61 -21.41 12.60
C TYR A 182 14.20 -20.84 11.24
N ILE A 183 14.44 -19.55 11.00
CA ILE A 183 14.17 -18.92 9.71
C ILE A 183 15.28 -19.30 8.73
N THR A 184 14.92 -20.03 7.67
CA THR A 184 15.85 -20.41 6.63
C THR A 184 15.78 -19.40 5.47
N LEU A 185 16.92 -18.79 5.14
CA LEU A 185 17.05 -17.82 4.04
C LEU A 185 17.78 -18.45 2.86
N LYS A 186 17.37 -18.09 1.64
CA LYS A 186 18.12 -18.41 0.42
C LYS A 186 18.98 -17.21 0.05
N GLU A 187 20.31 -17.40 -0.04
CA GLU A 187 21.23 -16.33 -0.41
C GLU A 187 20.95 -15.79 -1.81
N SER A 188 20.51 -16.65 -2.74
CA SER A 188 20.11 -16.27 -4.10
C SER A 188 19.01 -15.21 -4.14
N THR A 189 18.06 -15.20 -3.19
CA THR A 189 17.02 -14.17 -3.11
C THR A 189 17.61 -12.78 -2.93
N PHE A 190 18.70 -12.66 -2.16
CA PHE A 190 19.38 -11.39 -1.94
C PHE A 190 20.18 -10.94 -3.16
N THR A 191 20.75 -11.88 -3.91
CA THR A 191 21.51 -11.58 -5.14
C THR A 191 20.59 -11.18 -6.28
N ASN A 192 19.39 -11.75 -6.36
CA ASN A 192 18.45 -11.49 -7.44
C ASN A 192 17.59 -10.23 -7.21
N ASP A 193 17.39 -9.84 -5.96
CA ASP A 193 16.64 -8.62 -5.61
C ASP A 193 17.43 -7.34 -5.95
N LEU A 194 16.77 -6.18 -5.78
CA LEU A 194 17.37 -4.85 -5.95
C LEU A 194 18.64 -4.69 -5.08
N GLN A 195 19.76 -4.35 -5.73
CA GLN A 195 21.05 -4.13 -5.09
C GLN A 195 21.21 -2.70 -4.57
N TRP A 196 22.15 -2.50 -3.62
CA TRP A 196 22.32 -1.23 -2.91
C TRP A 196 22.57 -0.04 -3.85
N ASP A 197 23.61 -0.11 -4.68
CA ASP A 197 24.01 1.02 -5.53
C ASP A 197 22.92 1.38 -6.56
N ASP A 198 22.25 0.35 -7.11
CA ASP A 198 21.11 0.53 -8.01
C ASP A 198 19.93 1.19 -7.30
N ALA A 199 19.61 0.76 -6.08
CA ALA A 199 18.57 1.38 -5.26
C ALA A 199 18.86 2.86 -5.03
N ILE A 200 20.07 3.21 -4.58
CA ILE A 200 20.42 4.61 -4.30
C ILE A 200 20.34 5.46 -5.58
N GLY A 201 20.88 4.95 -6.69
CA GLY A 201 20.82 5.63 -7.99
C GLY A 201 19.38 5.87 -8.44
N MET A 202 18.55 4.84 -8.38
CA MET A 202 17.13 4.88 -8.74
C MET A 202 16.35 5.87 -7.87
N LEU A 203 16.49 5.80 -6.54
CA LEU A 203 15.79 6.67 -5.61
C LEU A 203 16.13 8.15 -5.83
N LYS A 204 17.40 8.47 -6.11
CA LYS A 204 17.82 9.85 -6.44
C LYS A 204 17.17 10.34 -7.74
N ARG A 205 17.14 9.51 -8.78
CA ARG A 205 16.49 9.86 -10.06
C ARG A 205 14.98 10.04 -9.91
N LEU A 206 14.31 9.15 -9.18
CA LEU A 206 12.85 9.22 -8.93
C LEU A 206 12.46 10.41 -8.06
N SER A 207 13.26 10.76 -7.04
CA SER A 207 13.03 11.95 -6.21
C SER A 207 13.11 13.24 -7.04
N LYS A 208 14.10 13.31 -7.94
CA LYS A 208 14.22 14.42 -8.89
C LYS A 208 13.02 14.47 -9.83
N LEU A 209 12.65 13.34 -10.42
CA LEU A 209 11.51 13.25 -11.33
C LEU A 209 10.21 13.72 -10.66
N ALA A 210 9.95 13.30 -9.43
CA ALA A 210 8.77 13.69 -8.68
C ALA A 210 8.69 15.21 -8.52
N THR A 211 9.81 15.85 -8.19
CA THR A 211 9.92 17.31 -8.12
C THR A 211 9.60 17.94 -9.47
N ASP A 212 10.21 17.44 -10.56
CA ASP A 212 10.05 17.97 -11.91
C ASP A 212 8.58 17.85 -12.41
N CYS A 213 7.82 16.83 -11.99
CA CYS A 213 6.42 16.64 -12.37
C CYS A 213 5.38 17.11 -11.32
N GLY A 214 5.84 17.77 -10.24
CA GLY A 214 4.98 18.28 -9.17
C GLY A 214 4.26 17.18 -8.38
N ARG A 215 4.90 16.02 -8.22
CA ARG A 215 4.44 14.89 -7.41
C ARG A 215 5.36 14.71 -6.20
N ASN A 216 4.90 13.88 -5.27
CA ASN A 216 5.70 13.45 -4.13
C ASN A 216 6.15 12.02 -4.42
N PHE A 217 7.40 11.75 -4.10
CA PHE A 217 7.97 10.41 -4.12
C PHE A 217 8.48 10.05 -2.74
N GLY A 218 8.40 8.78 -2.38
CA GLY A 218 9.01 8.30 -1.15
C GLY A 218 9.21 6.79 -1.11
N VAL A 219 9.78 6.31 -0.02
CA VAL A 219 9.99 4.87 0.20
C VAL A 219 9.17 4.34 1.36
N LYS A 220 8.76 3.07 1.27
CA LYS A 220 8.14 2.33 2.37
C LYS A 220 9.04 1.16 2.77
N LEU A 221 9.43 1.15 4.04
CA LEU A 221 10.26 0.11 4.62
C LEU A 221 9.45 -0.67 5.66
N SER A 222 9.42 -2.00 5.65
CA SER A 222 9.96 -2.91 4.63
C SER A 222 8.82 -3.70 3.98
N ASN A 223 9.05 -4.21 2.76
CA ASN A 223 8.24 -5.29 2.21
C ASN A 223 8.51 -6.62 2.95
N THR A 224 8.06 -7.74 2.41
CA THR A 224 8.27 -9.08 2.97
C THR A 224 9.70 -9.60 2.81
N LEU A 225 10.10 -10.55 3.67
CA LEU A 225 11.35 -11.29 3.55
C LEU A 225 11.09 -12.67 2.96
N GLY A 226 11.67 -13.00 1.80
CA GLY A 226 11.62 -14.35 1.24
C GLY A 226 12.35 -15.36 2.13
N THR A 227 11.67 -16.47 2.45
CA THR A 227 12.19 -17.56 3.28
C THR A 227 11.86 -18.92 2.65
N VAL A 228 12.63 -19.95 2.99
CA VAL A 228 12.30 -21.33 2.60
C VAL A 228 11.02 -21.75 3.32
N ASN A 229 10.06 -22.32 2.59
CA ASN A 229 8.86 -22.87 3.20
C ASN A 229 9.16 -24.18 3.92
N THR A 230 9.33 -24.11 5.24
CA THR A 230 9.58 -25.28 6.09
C THR A 230 8.35 -25.74 6.87
N LEU A 231 7.23 -25.02 6.79
CA LEU A 231 6.04 -25.27 7.62
C LEU A 231 5.04 -26.23 6.95
N GLY A 232 5.07 -26.35 5.62
CA GLY A 232 4.17 -27.25 4.88
C GLY A 232 2.68 -26.84 4.93
N ILE A 233 2.38 -25.62 5.36
CA ILE A 233 1.01 -25.07 5.46
C ILE A 233 0.62 -24.36 4.16
N LEU A 234 1.54 -23.53 3.67
CA LEU A 234 1.41 -22.81 2.41
C LEU A 234 1.97 -23.66 1.26
N PRO A 235 1.46 -23.50 0.02
CA PRO A 235 2.01 -24.18 -1.14
C PRO A 235 3.39 -23.62 -1.53
N GLY A 236 4.19 -24.42 -2.23
CA GLY A 236 5.48 -24.01 -2.80
C GLY A 236 6.68 -24.12 -1.84
N GLU A 237 7.88 -23.91 -2.37
CA GLU A 237 9.15 -24.04 -1.64
C GLU A 237 9.60 -22.74 -0.96
N GLU A 238 8.88 -21.64 -1.19
CA GLU A 238 9.18 -20.31 -0.66
C GLU A 238 7.93 -19.68 -0.06
N MET A 239 8.13 -18.87 0.97
CA MET A 239 7.08 -18.09 1.62
C MET A 239 7.62 -16.74 2.05
N TYR A 240 6.74 -15.74 2.07
CA TYR A 240 7.07 -14.34 2.32
C TYR A 240 6.72 -13.98 3.76
N LEU A 241 7.76 -13.80 4.57
CA LEU A 241 7.66 -13.51 5.99
C LEU A 241 7.34 -12.03 6.22
N SER A 242 6.40 -11.80 7.14
CA SER A 242 6.04 -10.53 7.74
C SER A 242 5.91 -10.67 9.27
N GLY A 243 5.82 -9.56 9.99
CA GLY A 243 5.67 -9.55 11.45
C GLY A 243 6.90 -9.01 12.19
N ARG A 244 6.97 -9.26 13.50
CA ARG A 244 7.96 -8.63 14.40
C ARG A 244 9.42 -8.90 14.02
N ILE A 245 9.70 -10.00 13.34
CA ILE A 245 11.04 -10.35 12.85
C ILE A 245 11.59 -9.26 11.92
N LEU A 246 10.72 -8.60 11.14
CA LEU A 246 11.15 -7.55 10.22
C LEU A 246 11.53 -6.25 10.93
N PHE A 247 11.09 -6.01 12.17
CA PHE A 247 11.35 -4.76 12.88
C PHE A 247 12.84 -4.40 13.01
N PRO A 248 13.72 -5.27 13.56
CA PRO A 248 15.16 -4.97 13.67
C PRO A 248 15.85 -4.84 12.29
N ILE A 249 15.39 -5.58 11.29
CA ILE A 249 15.92 -5.49 9.91
C ILE A 249 15.53 -4.15 9.29
N THR A 250 14.25 -3.79 9.39
CA THR A 250 13.66 -2.58 8.82
C THR A 250 14.26 -1.32 9.43
N THR A 251 14.40 -1.28 10.75
CA THR A 251 15.01 -0.14 11.46
C THR A 251 16.50 0.01 11.12
N THR A 252 17.24 -1.10 10.99
CA THR A 252 18.64 -1.07 10.53
C THR A 252 18.77 -0.57 9.10
N LEU A 253 17.89 -1.04 8.19
CA LEU A 253 17.85 -0.59 6.80
C LEU A 253 17.49 0.90 6.71
N ALA A 254 16.49 1.34 7.46
CA ALA A 254 16.08 2.75 7.55
C ALA A 254 17.22 3.63 8.07
N PHE A 255 17.97 3.19 9.08
CA PHE A 255 19.15 3.90 9.57
C PHE A 255 20.24 4.04 8.51
N ARG A 256 20.54 2.95 7.78
CA ARG A 256 21.55 2.96 6.71
C ARG A 256 21.14 3.89 5.57
N LEU A 257 19.88 3.81 5.13
CA LEU A 257 19.31 4.69 4.10
C LEU A 257 19.29 6.15 4.56
N SER A 258 18.86 6.42 5.79
CA SER A 258 18.87 7.78 6.35
C SER A 258 20.27 8.39 6.33
N ARG A 259 21.32 7.62 6.64
CA ARG A 259 22.72 8.09 6.53
C ARG A 259 23.15 8.35 5.09
N GLU A 260 22.78 7.49 4.16
CA GLU A 260 23.09 7.64 2.72
C GLU A 260 22.44 8.88 2.10
N PHE A 261 21.26 9.26 2.60
CA PHE A 261 20.53 10.46 2.18
C PHE A 261 20.68 11.64 3.14
N GLU A 262 21.61 11.58 4.09
CA GLU A 262 21.90 12.67 5.05
C GLU A 262 20.65 13.19 5.80
N GLY A 263 19.72 12.28 6.14
CA GLY A 263 18.46 12.59 6.80
C GLY A 263 17.33 13.06 5.86
N ALA A 264 17.60 13.20 4.57
CA ALA A 264 16.64 13.60 3.53
C ALA A 264 16.18 12.42 2.66
N LEU A 265 15.97 11.25 3.28
CA LEU A 265 15.37 10.10 2.60
C LEU A 265 13.96 10.50 2.11
N PRO A 266 13.62 10.29 0.83
CA PRO A 266 12.32 10.66 0.26
C PRO A 266 11.17 9.85 0.86
#